data_AF-A0A6S7KBT5-F1
#
_entry.id   AF-A0A6S7KBT5-F1
#
_cell.length_a   1.000
_cell.length_b   1.000
_cell.length_c   1.000
_cell.angle_alpha   90.00
_cell.angle_beta   90.00
_cell.angle_gamma   90.00
#
_symmetry.space_group_name_H-M   'P 1'
#
loop_
_entity.id
_entity.type
_entity.pdbx_description
1 polymer ?
#
loop_
_entity_poly.entity_id
_entity_poly.type
_entity_poly.pdbx_seq_one_letter_code
_entity_poly.pdbx_strand_id
1 'polypeptide(L)'
;MQDQNRLLESQTLSLQQRLNNLLRKNEYQAKQRQDSKTVTFDEQVALATKRNYDDSLKASAASKFSVSGILDVLSCLFIWVSDSQLDYATTHSSEEREQEGKTNFSEAVYGKCVKILPPLADLLSYLPAVNPNVMYPLLKFIYSVILYMEHSPRGTQKSVLVSTLRRIGEELYKPE
;
A
#
# COMPACT_ATOMS: atom_id res chain seq x y z
N MET A 1 21.80 51.37 -17.44
CA MET A 1 20.97 50.81 -18.53
C MET A 1 21.69 49.71 -19.31
N GLN A 2 22.96 49.87 -19.71
CA GLN A 2 23.68 48.83 -20.48
C GLN A 2 24.04 47.56 -19.68
N ASP A 3 24.38 47.68 -18.40
CA ASP A 3 24.77 46.51 -17.59
C ASP A 3 23.61 45.57 -17.25
N GLN A 4 22.41 46.12 -17.08
CA GLN A 4 21.20 45.34 -16.86
C GLN A 4 20.80 44.54 -18.11
N ASN A 5 20.98 45.13 -19.31
CA ASN A 5 20.76 44.43 -20.56
C ASN A 5 21.74 43.27 -20.76
N ARG A 6 23.03 43.44 -20.42
CA ARG A 6 24.02 42.35 -20.50
C ARG A 6 23.68 41.17 -19.59
N LEU A 7 23.17 41.45 -18.39
CA LEU A 7 22.71 40.41 -17.47
C LEU A 7 21.49 39.65 -18.03
N LEU A 8 20.51 40.36 -18.57
CA LEU A 8 19.32 39.74 -19.19
C LEU A 8 19.68 38.91 -20.43
N GLU A 9 20.62 39.38 -21.25
CA GLU A 9 21.15 38.64 -22.40
C GLU A 9 21.86 37.34 -21.95
N SER A 10 22.68 37.42 -20.89
CA SER A 10 23.38 36.24 -20.35
C SER A 10 22.41 35.20 -19.78
N GLN A 11 21.34 35.64 -19.11
CA GLN A 11 20.31 34.76 -18.58
C GLN A 11 19.51 34.11 -19.72
N THR A 12 19.16 34.88 -20.73
CA THR A 12 18.44 34.39 -21.92
C THR A 12 19.25 33.34 -22.66
N LEU A 13 20.55 33.58 -22.87
CA LEU A 13 21.46 32.61 -23.49
C LEU A 13 21.58 31.32 -22.65
N SER A 14 21.70 31.46 -21.33
CA SER A 14 21.77 30.30 -20.42
C SER A 14 20.48 29.47 -20.44
N LEU A 15 19.32 30.12 -20.44
CA LEU A 15 18.02 29.46 -20.54
C LEU A 15 17.85 28.75 -21.89
N GLN A 16 18.27 29.40 -22.98
CA GLN A 16 18.21 28.82 -24.32
C GLN A 16 19.11 27.58 -24.45
N GLN A 17 20.31 27.60 -23.86
CA GLN A 17 21.19 26.43 -23.80
C GLN A 17 20.59 25.29 -22.98
N ARG A 18 20.02 25.58 -21.80
CA ARG A 18 19.34 24.58 -20.97
C ARG A 18 18.16 23.94 -21.71
N LEU A 19 17.36 24.75 -22.39
CA LEU A 19 16.23 24.26 -23.18
C LEU A 19 16.71 23.36 -24.33
N ASN A 20 17.77 23.74 -25.04
CA ASN A 20 18.35 22.91 -26.10
C ASN A 20 18.87 21.56 -25.54
N ASN A 21 19.53 21.56 -24.38
CA ASN A 21 19.99 20.35 -23.72
C ASN A 21 18.83 19.44 -23.30
N LEU A 22 17.73 20.02 -22.79
CA LEU A 22 16.53 19.27 -22.43
C LEU A 22 15.85 18.65 -23.65
N LEU A 23 15.76 19.38 -24.76
CA LEU A 23 15.20 18.86 -26.01
C LEU A 23 16.03 17.69 -26.55
N ARG A 24 17.37 17.81 -26.61
CA ARG A 24 18.24 16.70 -27.02
C ARG A 24 18.10 15.48 -26.12
N LYS A 25 17.98 15.68 -24.80
CA LYS A 25 17.75 14.58 -23.84
C LYS A 25 16.41 13.91 -24.08
N ASN A 26 15.37 14.69 -24.39
CA ASN A 26 14.04 14.16 -24.68
C ASN A 26 14.04 13.35 -25.99
N GLU A 27 14.65 13.86 -27.06
CA GLU A 27 14.81 13.15 -28.33
C GLU A 27 15.61 11.86 -28.18
N TYR A 28 16.69 11.89 -27.40
CA TYR A 28 17.47 10.69 -27.09
C TYR A 28 16.64 9.65 -26.33
N GLN A 29 15.87 10.07 -25.32
CA GLN A 29 14.96 9.17 -24.61
C GLN A 29 13.83 8.64 -25.51
N ALA A 30 13.31 9.45 -26.43
CA ALA A 30 12.28 9.05 -27.38
C ALA A 30 12.81 8.00 -28.36
N LYS A 31 14.04 8.19 -28.89
CA LYS A 31 14.73 7.20 -29.73
C LYS A 31 15.06 5.93 -28.96
N GLN A 32 15.58 6.02 -27.74
CA GLN A 32 15.85 4.85 -26.90
C GLN A 32 14.58 4.06 -26.60
N ARG A 33 13.43 4.73 -26.39
CA ARG A 33 12.12 4.08 -26.23
C ARG A 33 11.63 3.44 -27.53
N GLN A 34 11.97 3.97 -28.70
CA GLN A 34 11.67 3.34 -29.99
C GLN A 34 12.57 2.14 -30.24
N ASP A 35 13.88 2.24 -30.05
CA ASP A 35 14.82 1.12 -30.22
C ASP A 35 14.51 -0.04 -29.26
N SER A 36 14.10 0.28 -28.02
CA SER A 36 13.60 -0.73 -27.07
C SER A 36 12.33 -1.42 -27.56
N LYS A 37 11.45 -0.69 -28.26
CA LYS A 37 10.22 -1.25 -28.84
C LYS A 37 10.50 -2.13 -30.06
N THR A 38 11.47 -1.77 -30.90
CA THR A 38 11.84 -2.56 -32.09
C THR A 38 12.49 -3.88 -31.70
N VAL A 39 13.39 -3.87 -30.71
CA VAL A 39 14.00 -5.10 -30.16
C VAL A 39 12.94 -6.01 -29.53
N THR A 40 11.95 -5.45 -28.83
CA THR A 40 10.84 -6.24 -28.29
C THR A 40 9.83 -6.70 -29.35
N PHE A 41 9.76 -6.05 -30.50
CA PHE A 41 8.80 -6.40 -31.56
C PHE A 41 9.28 -7.64 -32.33
N ASP A 42 10.56 -7.72 -32.69
CA ASP A 42 11.12 -8.91 -33.34
C ASP A 42 11.10 -10.14 -32.42
N GLU A 43 11.32 -9.95 -31.11
CA GLU A 43 11.22 -11.02 -30.11
C GLU A 43 9.75 -11.42 -29.82
N GLN A 44 8.82 -10.47 -29.86
CA GLN A 44 7.38 -10.74 -29.68
C GLN A 44 6.75 -11.42 -30.90
N VAL A 45 7.18 -11.14 -32.14
CA VAL A 45 6.67 -11.82 -33.34
C VAL A 45 7.12 -13.29 -33.39
N ALA A 46 8.35 -13.59 -32.94
CA ALA A 46 8.83 -14.97 -32.79
C ALA A 46 8.05 -15.76 -31.72
N LEU A 47 7.61 -15.08 -30.64
CA LEU A 47 6.82 -15.67 -29.55
C LEU A 47 5.30 -15.70 -29.84
N ALA A 48 4.77 -14.80 -30.68
CA ALA A 48 3.35 -14.70 -31.02
C ALA A 48 2.86 -15.86 -31.91
N THR A 49 3.71 -16.42 -32.78
CA THR A 49 3.37 -17.63 -33.54
C THR A 49 3.14 -18.85 -32.62
N LYS A 50 3.63 -18.81 -31.37
CA LYS A 50 3.47 -19.86 -30.36
C LYS A 50 2.33 -19.59 -29.34
N ARG A 51 1.70 -18.41 -29.35
CA ARG A 51 0.74 -17.95 -28.33
C ARG A 51 -0.68 -17.69 -28.83
N ASN A 52 -1.06 -18.18 -30.01
CA ASN A 52 -2.43 -18.08 -30.54
C ASN A 52 -3.49 -18.93 -29.78
N TYR A 53 -3.29 -19.26 -28.50
CA TYR A 53 -4.26 -19.96 -27.67
C TYR A 53 -4.65 -19.20 -26.38
N ASP A 54 -3.98 -18.11 -26.02
CA ASP A 54 -4.11 -17.51 -24.68
C ASP A 54 -4.35 -15.99 -24.69
N ASP A 55 -5.01 -15.46 -25.72
CA ASP A 55 -5.22 -14.02 -25.89
C ASP A 55 -6.72 -13.66 -26.03
N SER A 56 -7.51 -13.90 -24.98
CA SER A 56 -8.83 -13.30 -24.85
C SER A 56 -9.03 -12.43 -23.60
N LEU A 57 -7.99 -12.17 -22.79
CA LEU A 57 -8.18 -11.48 -21.50
C LEU A 57 -7.16 -10.37 -21.21
N LYS A 58 -7.01 -9.39 -22.10
CA LYS A 58 -6.47 -8.07 -21.69
C LYS A 58 -7.17 -6.89 -22.37
N ALA A 59 -8.32 -6.53 -21.81
CA ALA A 59 -8.86 -5.17 -21.90
C ALA A 59 -9.72 -4.83 -20.67
N SER A 60 -9.07 -4.46 -19.55
CA SER A 60 -9.40 -3.24 -18.79
C SER A 60 -8.33 -3.03 -17.71
N ALA A 61 -8.03 -1.77 -17.41
CA ALA A 61 -7.16 -1.36 -16.32
C ALA A 61 -7.84 -1.63 -14.97
N ALA A 62 -7.98 -2.90 -14.59
CA ALA A 62 -8.31 -3.28 -13.24
C ALA A 62 -7.03 -3.20 -12.40
N SER A 63 -7.11 -2.41 -11.33
CA SER A 63 -6.25 -2.52 -10.15
C SER A 63 -5.81 -3.97 -9.98
N LYS A 64 -4.50 -4.23 -10.05
CA LYS A 64 -3.95 -5.56 -9.75
C LYS A 64 -4.34 -5.85 -8.31
N PHE A 65 -5.41 -6.60 -8.14
CA PHE A 65 -5.88 -7.13 -6.88
C PHE A 65 -4.69 -7.79 -6.18
N SER A 66 -4.13 -7.12 -5.18
CA SER A 66 -3.05 -7.68 -4.38
C SER A 66 -3.68 -8.70 -3.45
N VAL A 67 -3.85 -9.92 -3.96
CA VAL A 67 -4.24 -11.11 -3.19
C VAL A 67 -3.41 -11.18 -1.90
N SER A 68 -2.15 -10.73 -1.97
CA SER A 68 -1.23 -10.63 -0.82
C SER A 68 -1.83 -9.90 0.37
N GLY A 69 -2.37 -8.68 0.21
CA GLY A 69 -2.87 -7.90 1.35
C GLY A 69 -4.07 -8.55 2.04
N ILE A 70 -4.95 -9.19 1.26
CA ILE A 70 -6.09 -9.96 1.81
C ILE A 70 -5.61 -11.22 2.52
N LEU A 71 -4.64 -11.94 1.94
CA LEU A 71 -4.03 -13.10 2.58
C LEU A 71 -3.29 -12.71 3.86
N ASP A 72 -2.67 -11.53 3.92
CA ASP A 72 -1.99 -11.04 5.12
C ASP A 72 -2.98 -10.70 6.23
N VAL A 73 -4.12 -10.06 5.91
CA VAL A 73 -5.21 -9.85 6.88
C VAL A 73 -5.79 -11.19 7.34
N LEU A 74 -6.10 -12.10 6.41
CA LEU A 74 -6.63 -13.43 6.74
C LEU A 74 -5.65 -14.23 7.59
N SER A 75 -4.36 -14.21 7.27
CA SER A 75 -3.30 -14.86 8.03
C SER A 75 -3.21 -14.29 9.45
N CYS A 76 -3.22 -12.96 9.60
CA CYS A 76 -3.25 -12.31 10.91
C CYS A 76 -4.49 -12.70 11.73
N LEU A 77 -5.67 -12.75 11.10
CA LEU A 77 -6.91 -13.17 11.75
C LEU A 77 -6.90 -14.66 12.12
N PHE A 78 -6.39 -15.54 11.24
CA PHE A 78 -6.28 -16.97 11.54
C PHE A 78 -5.34 -17.24 12.71
N ILE A 79 -4.19 -16.55 12.76
CA ILE A 79 -3.27 -16.62 13.89
C ILE A 79 -3.98 -16.12 15.16
N TRP A 80 -4.72 -15.01 15.07
CA TRP A 80 -5.41 -14.45 16.22
C TRP A 80 -6.50 -15.37 16.77
N VAL A 81 -7.32 -15.95 15.90
CA VAL A 81 -8.37 -16.90 16.27
C VAL A 81 -7.75 -18.19 16.85
N SER A 82 -6.71 -18.72 16.23
CA SER A 82 -6.03 -19.94 16.70
C SER A 82 -5.39 -19.74 18.07
N ASP A 83 -4.70 -18.61 18.28
CA ASP A 83 -4.12 -18.27 19.58
C ASP A 83 -5.20 -18.11 20.65
N SER A 84 -6.34 -17.49 20.32
CA SER A 84 -7.43 -17.30 21.29
C SER A 84 -8.11 -18.61 21.69
N GLN A 85 -8.24 -19.56 20.75
CA GLN A 85 -8.78 -20.88 21.02
C GLN A 85 -7.82 -21.75 21.83
N LEU A 86 -6.51 -21.64 21.56
CA LEU A 86 -5.47 -22.33 22.32
C LEU A 86 -5.34 -21.77 23.74
N ASP A 87 -5.45 -20.46 23.90
CA ASP A 87 -5.46 -19.78 25.19
C ASP A 87 -6.71 -20.17 26.00
N TYR A 88 -7.88 -20.20 25.38
CA TYR A 88 -9.12 -20.73 25.98
C TYR A 88 -8.97 -22.20 26.42
N ALA A 89 -8.42 -23.06 25.55
CA ALA A 89 -8.22 -24.47 25.87
C ALA A 89 -7.21 -24.71 27.02
N THR A 90 -6.23 -23.82 27.20
CA THR A 90 -5.21 -23.93 28.25
C THR A 90 -5.65 -23.25 29.56
N THR A 91 -6.35 -22.12 29.52
CA THR A 91 -6.87 -21.43 30.73
C THR A 91 -8.01 -22.19 31.41
N HIS A 92 -8.87 -22.89 30.67
CA HIS A 92 -9.89 -23.77 31.27
C HIS A 92 -9.32 -24.98 32.03
N SER A 93 -8.00 -25.20 31.98
CA SER A 93 -7.31 -26.27 32.71
C SER A 93 -6.59 -25.81 34.00
N SER A 94 -6.55 -24.50 34.29
CA SER A 94 -5.85 -23.97 35.46
C SER A 94 -6.44 -22.63 35.93
N GLU A 95 -7.17 -22.67 37.04
CA GLU A 95 -7.94 -21.56 37.61
C GLU A 95 -7.07 -20.44 38.23
N GLU A 96 -5.74 -20.60 38.31
CA GLU A 96 -4.86 -19.71 39.09
C GLU A 96 -4.15 -18.58 38.29
N ARG A 97 -4.36 -18.47 36.96
CA ARG A 97 -3.58 -17.54 36.09
C ARG A 97 -4.29 -16.26 35.65
N GLU A 98 -5.45 -15.92 36.22
CA GLU A 98 -6.31 -14.86 35.67
C GLU A 98 -5.73 -13.43 35.73
N GLN A 99 -4.84 -13.12 36.70
CA GLN A 99 -4.29 -11.77 36.86
C GLN A 99 -3.00 -11.53 36.07
N GLU A 100 -2.05 -12.47 36.05
CA GLU A 100 -0.85 -12.37 35.19
C GLU A 100 -1.21 -12.53 33.71
N GLY A 101 -2.18 -13.41 33.39
CA GLY A 101 -2.66 -13.62 32.03
C GLY A 101 -3.26 -12.36 31.40
N LYS A 102 -4.03 -11.57 32.16
CA LYS A 102 -4.67 -10.33 31.65
C LYS A 102 -3.66 -9.28 31.18
N THR A 103 -2.55 -9.13 31.90
CA THR A 103 -1.52 -8.12 31.58
C THR A 103 -0.73 -8.54 30.34
N ASN A 104 -0.36 -9.81 30.24
CA ASN A 104 0.34 -10.39 29.09
C ASN A 104 -0.56 -10.45 27.84
N PHE A 105 -1.84 -10.74 28.02
CA PHE A 105 -2.84 -10.73 26.96
C PHE A 105 -2.99 -9.34 26.37
N SER A 106 -3.06 -8.29 27.20
CA SER A 106 -3.14 -6.91 26.71
C SER A 106 -1.91 -6.48 25.91
N GLU A 107 -0.72 -6.98 26.26
CA GLU A 107 0.51 -6.72 25.50
C GLU A 107 0.52 -7.46 24.15
N ALA A 108 0.15 -8.73 24.15
CA ALA A 108 0.05 -9.52 22.93
C ALA A 108 -0.98 -8.96 21.95
N VAL A 109 -2.14 -8.51 22.46
CA VAL A 109 -3.18 -7.88 21.64
C VAL A 109 -2.71 -6.56 21.06
N TYR A 110 -2.04 -5.69 21.83
CA TYR A 110 -1.46 -4.46 21.29
C TYR A 110 -0.48 -4.73 20.14
N GLY A 111 0.41 -5.71 20.29
CA GLY A 111 1.34 -6.10 19.22
C GLY A 111 0.62 -6.61 17.96
N LYS A 112 -0.49 -7.33 18.11
CA LYS A 112 -1.34 -7.78 17.00
C LYS A 112 -2.04 -6.60 16.31
N CYS A 113 -2.56 -5.64 17.08
CA CYS A 113 -3.18 -4.42 16.57
C CYS A 113 -2.21 -3.59 15.72
N VAL A 114 -0.95 -3.47 16.12
CA VAL A 114 0.09 -2.77 15.34
C VAL A 114 0.36 -3.47 14.01
N LYS A 115 0.37 -4.81 13.99
CA LYS A 115 0.68 -5.61 12.79
C LYS A 115 -0.46 -5.65 11.77
N ILE A 116 -1.71 -5.64 12.24
CA ILE A 116 -2.88 -5.79 11.35
C ILE A 116 -3.29 -4.48 10.68
N LEU A 117 -2.91 -3.32 11.23
CA LEU A 117 -3.30 -2.01 10.69
C LEU A 117 -2.77 -1.73 9.26
N PRO A 118 -1.48 -1.97 8.94
CA PRO A 118 -0.96 -1.75 7.60
C PRO A 118 -1.70 -2.52 6.48
N PRO A 119 -1.93 -3.85 6.59
CA PRO A 119 -2.65 -4.58 5.55
C PRO A 119 -4.16 -4.23 5.50
N LEU A 120 -4.76 -3.74 6.61
CA LEU A 120 -6.12 -3.17 6.58
C LEU A 120 -6.19 -1.86 5.77
N ALA A 121 -5.15 -1.02 5.83
CA ALA A 121 -5.05 0.18 5.01
C ALA A 121 -4.94 -0.16 3.52
N ASP A 122 -4.21 -1.22 3.17
CA ASP A 122 -4.19 -1.75 1.81
C ASP A 122 -5.59 -2.21 1.41
N LEU A 123 -6.28 -2.99 2.25
CA LEU A 123 -7.61 -3.51 1.98
C LEU A 123 -8.67 -2.40 1.71
N LEU A 124 -8.61 -1.28 2.44
CA LEU A 124 -9.49 -0.13 2.23
C LEU A 124 -9.35 0.50 0.83
N SER A 125 -8.17 0.46 0.24
CA SER A 125 -7.94 1.01 -1.11
C SER A 125 -8.59 0.16 -2.22
N TYR A 126 -9.06 -1.05 -1.91
CA TYR A 126 -9.62 -1.99 -2.89
C TYR A 126 -11.12 -2.28 -2.67
N LEU A 127 -11.59 -2.30 -1.43
CA LEU A 127 -12.95 -2.73 -1.10
C LEU A 127 -14.12 -1.86 -1.58
N PRO A 128 -13.98 -0.52 -1.80
CA PRO A 128 -15.07 0.28 -2.36
C PRO A 128 -15.63 -0.30 -3.67
N ALA A 129 -14.79 -1.04 -4.42
CA ALA A 129 -15.17 -1.66 -5.69
C ALA A 129 -15.74 -3.09 -5.60
N VAL A 130 -15.69 -3.77 -4.44
CA VAL A 130 -15.87 -5.25 -4.37
C VAL A 130 -17.13 -5.67 -3.62
N ASN A 131 -17.40 -5.15 -2.42
CA ASN A 131 -18.60 -5.54 -1.66
C ASN A 131 -18.95 -4.57 -0.50
N PRO A 132 -20.06 -3.82 -0.58
CA PRO A 132 -20.47 -2.89 0.48
C PRO A 132 -20.84 -3.59 1.80
N ASN A 133 -21.24 -4.87 1.76
CA ASN A 133 -21.59 -5.63 2.96
C ASN A 133 -20.38 -5.92 3.86
N VAL A 134 -19.17 -5.88 3.31
CA VAL A 134 -17.91 -6.13 4.04
C VAL A 134 -17.29 -4.82 4.53
N MET A 135 -17.60 -3.69 3.88
CA MET A 135 -17.07 -2.37 4.22
C MET A 135 -17.45 -1.95 5.64
N TYR A 136 -18.72 -2.05 6.02
CA TYR A 136 -19.16 -1.62 7.34
C TYR A 136 -18.52 -2.42 8.49
N PRO A 137 -18.51 -3.77 8.47
CA PRO A 137 -17.76 -4.57 9.45
C PRO A 137 -16.27 -4.25 9.49
N LEU A 138 -15.64 -4.00 8.35
CA LEU A 138 -14.22 -3.66 8.27
C LEU A 138 -13.92 -2.31 8.92
N LEU A 139 -14.71 -1.29 8.62
CA LEU A 139 -14.55 0.05 9.22
C LEU A 139 -14.77 0.00 10.72
N LYS A 140 -15.79 -0.73 11.17
CA LYS A 140 -16.05 -0.97 12.60
C LYS A 140 -14.86 -1.65 13.27
N PHE A 141 -14.25 -2.62 12.61
CA PHE A 141 -13.05 -3.31 13.11
C PHE A 141 -11.85 -2.37 13.19
N ILE A 142 -11.53 -1.64 12.13
CA ILE A 142 -10.42 -0.66 12.11
C ILE A 142 -10.59 0.38 13.21
N TYR A 143 -11.80 0.93 13.36
CA TYR A 143 -12.13 1.87 14.43
C TYR A 143 -11.89 1.26 15.82
N SER A 144 -12.35 0.03 16.04
CA SER A 144 -12.20 -0.66 17.33
C SER A 144 -10.72 -0.92 17.66
N VAL A 145 -9.91 -1.27 16.66
CA VAL A 145 -8.45 -1.46 16.84
C VAL A 145 -7.76 -0.14 17.19
N ILE A 146 -8.10 0.95 16.51
CA ILE A 146 -7.54 2.29 16.80
C ILE A 146 -7.93 2.73 18.22
N LEU A 147 -9.21 2.58 18.58
CA LEU A 147 -9.74 2.93 19.89
C LEU A 147 -9.07 2.11 21.01
N TYR A 148 -8.88 0.79 20.79
CA TYR A 148 -8.17 -0.07 21.73
C TYR A 148 -6.72 0.41 21.95
N MET A 149 -6.00 0.74 20.88
CA MET A 149 -4.62 1.24 20.99
C MET A 149 -4.54 2.62 21.65
N GLU A 150 -5.54 3.47 21.47
CA GLU A 150 -5.61 4.78 22.12
C GLU A 150 -5.83 4.68 23.63
N HIS A 151 -6.71 3.78 24.07
CA HIS A 151 -6.98 3.56 25.49
C HIS A 151 -5.97 2.63 26.18
N SER A 152 -5.09 1.98 25.42
CA SER A 152 -4.03 1.14 25.98
C SER A 152 -2.97 2.02 26.67
N PRO A 153 -2.47 1.63 27.86
CA PRO A 153 -1.41 2.37 28.56
C PRO A 153 -0.11 2.51 27.76
N ARG A 154 0.04 1.80 26.63
CA ARG A 154 1.13 1.92 25.65
C ARG A 154 0.89 2.98 24.55
N GLY A 155 -0.13 3.84 24.69
CA GLY A 155 -0.50 4.90 23.75
C GLY A 155 0.60 5.91 23.38
N THR A 156 1.80 5.81 23.97
CA THR A 156 3.01 6.55 23.61
C THR A 156 3.79 5.96 22.42
N GLN A 157 3.50 4.72 21.96
CA GLN A 157 4.09 4.13 20.74
C GLN A 157 3.36 4.53 19.43
N LYS A 158 2.53 5.58 19.47
CA LYS A 158 1.80 6.12 18.30
C LYS A 158 2.72 6.48 17.11
N SER A 159 4.02 6.73 17.33
CA SER A 159 4.95 7.19 16.28
C SER A 159 5.15 6.21 15.13
N VAL A 160 5.05 4.89 15.37
CA VAL A 160 5.31 3.86 14.34
C VAL A 160 4.16 3.80 13.30
N LEU A 161 2.95 4.18 13.69
CA LEU A 161 1.75 4.01 12.87
C LEU A 161 1.19 5.31 12.29
N VAL A 162 1.88 6.45 12.46
CA VAL A 162 1.41 7.75 11.96
C VAL A 162 1.17 7.70 10.45
N SER A 163 2.08 7.09 9.69
CA SER A 163 1.93 6.94 8.24
C SER A 163 0.75 6.05 7.87
N THR A 164 0.56 4.94 8.60
CA THR A 164 -0.57 4.01 8.39
C THR A 164 -1.91 4.68 8.70
N LEU A 165 -2.02 5.38 9.84
CA LEU A 165 -3.24 6.10 10.21
C LEU A 165 -3.56 7.23 9.23
N ARG A 166 -2.54 7.96 8.77
CA ARG A 166 -2.70 8.97 7.72
C ARG A 166 -3.21 8.34 6.43
N ARG A 167 -2.63 7.22 5.99
CA ARG A 167 -3.04 6.49 4.79
C ARG A 167 -4.49 5.99 4.91
N ILE A 168 -4.89 5.45 6.06
CA ILE A 168 -6.28 5.07 6.34
C ILE A 168 -7.21 6.29 6.17
N GLY A 169 -6.86 7.44 6.76
CA GLY A 169 -7.64 8.67 6.60
C GLY A 169 -7.74 9.13 5.13
N GLU A 170 -6.66 9.01 4.36
CA GLU A 170 -6.64 9.31 2.93
C GLU A 170 -7.58 8.38 2.15
N GLU A 171 -7.56 7.07 2.40
CA GLU A 171 -8.46 6.10 1.73
C GLU A 171 -9.93 6.33 2.06
N LEU A 172 -10.25 6.80 3.28
CA LEU A 172 -11.64 7.06 3.70
C LEU A 172 -12.22 8.36 3.14
N TYR A 173 -11.39 9.35 2.83
CA TYR A 173 -11.82 10.67 2.37
C TYR A 173 -11.62 10.88 0.86
N LYS A 174 -11.15 9.86 0.13
CA LYS A 174 -11.04 9.96 -1.33
C LYS A 174 -12.43 10.23 -1.94
N PRO A 175 -12.61 11.32 -2.68
CA PRO A 175 -13.82 11.52 -3.46
C PRO A 175 -13.87 10.46 -4.57
N GLU A 176 -15.03 9.83 -4.74
CA GLU A 176 -15.33 8.94 -5.87
C GLU A 176 -15.30 9.68 -7.22
#